data_AF-A0A7X5F2Q0-F1
#
_entry.id   AF-A0A7X5F2Q0-F1
#
_cell.length_a   1.000
_cell.length_b   1.000
_cell.length_c   1.000
_cell.angle_alpha   90.00
_cell.angle_beta   90.00
_cell.angle_gamma   90.00
#
_symmetry.space_group_name_H-M   'P 1'
#
loop_
_entity.id
_entity.type
_entity.pdbx_description
1 polymer ?
#
loop_
_entity_poly.entity_id
_entity_poly.type
_entity_poly.pdbx_seq_one_letter_code
_entity_poly.pdbx_strand_id
1 'polypeptide(L)'
;MWRLDRVAFGQALADGRARWRMTLREVEAATGVSRSTISRAERGSADAFQSAQNVLVLCWFYRLDPMSFLVEGEADCDGDAGFHVHPPVRQTLSGG
;
A
#
# COMPACT_ATOMS: atom_id res chain seq x y z
N MET A 1 13.88 7.50 -9.01
CA MET A 1 13.56 6.35 -8.15
C MET A 1 12.18 5.84 -8.58
N TRP A 2 11.96 4.52 -8.67
CA TRP A 2 10.63 4.01 -9.01
C TRP A 2 9.68 4.19 -7.84
N ARG A 3 8.46 4.66 -8.12
CA ARG A 3 7.40 4.80 -7.11
C ARG A 3 6.09 4.22 -7.64
N LEU A 4 5.22 3.80 -6.73
CA LEU A 4 3.87 3.37 -7.08
C LEU A 4 3.00 4.59 -7.38
N ASP A 5 2.37 4.63 -8.55
CA ASP A 5 1.24 5.52 -8.82
C ASP A 5 0.02 5.02 -8.04
N ARG A 6 -0.11 5.53 -6.82
CA ARG A 6 -1.16 5.16 -5.86
C ARG A 6 -2.56 5.48 -6.37
N VAL A 7 -2.71 6.53 -7.17
CA VAL A 7 -4.01 6.96 -7.70
C VAL A 7 -4.46 6.01 -8.79
N ALA A 8 -3.60 5.76 -9.78
CA ALA A 8 -3.89 4.81 -10.85
C ALA A 8 -4.12 3.40 -10.30
N PHE A 9 -3.29 2.99 -9.32
CA PHE A 9 -3.44 1.68 -8.68
C PHE A 9 -4.74 1.56 -7.88
N GLY A 10 -5.09 2.57 -7.07
CA GLY A 10 -6.33 2.58 -6.30
C GLY A 10 -7.57 2.52 -7.19
N GLN A 11 -7.57 3.27 -8.30
CA GLN A 11 -8.65 3.21 -9.28
C GLN A 11 -8.77 1.82 -9.92
N ALA A 12 -7.66 1.19 -10.30
CA ALA A 12 -7.68 -0.15 -10.88
C ALA A 12 -8.26 -1.21 -9.92
N LEU A 13 -8.00 -1.08 -8.62
CA LEU A 13 -8.62 -1.93 -7.60
C LEU A 13 -10.13 -1.71 -7.51
N ALA A 14 -10.58 -0.46 -7.49
CA ALA A 14 -11.99 -0.11 -7.44
C ALA A 14 -12.74 -0.62 -8.69
N ASP A 15 -12.13 -0.47 -9.86
CA ASP A 15 -12.67 -0.96 -11.13
C ASP A 15 -12.72 -2.50 -11.17
N GLY A 16 -11.69 -3.18 -10.65
CA GLY A 16 -11.67 -4.63 -10.49
C GLY A 16 -12.83 -5.12 -9.62
N ARG A 17 -13.05 -4.46 -8.48
CA ARG A 17 -14.18 -4.77 -7.58
C ARG A 17 -15.53 -4.53 -8.25
N ALA A 18 -15.70 -3.40 -8.93
CA ALA A 18 -16.93 -3.03 -9.61
C ALA A 18 -17.26 -4.00 -10.76
N ARG A 19 -16.26 -4.40 -11.54
CA ARG A 19 -16.38 -5.38 -12.64
C ARG A 19 -16.90 -6.71 -12.14
N TRP A 20 -16.48 -7.13 -10.95
CA TRP A 20 -16.90 -8.38 -10.34
C TRP A 20 -18.15 -8.23 -9.46
N ARG A 21 -18.70 -7.01 -9.36
CA ARG A 21 -19.88 -6.67 -8.54
C ARG A 21 -19.75 -7.09 -7.08
N MET A 22 -18.54 -7.02 -6.53
CA MET A 22 -18.28 -7.43 -5.16
C MET A 22 -18.38 -6.24 -4.19
N THR A 23 -18.86 -6.54 -3.00
CA THR A 23 -18.77 -5.67 -1.82
C THR A 23 -17.38 -5.79 -1.20
N LEU A 24 -16.96 -4.79 -0.43
CA LEU A 24 -15.69 -4.85 0.31
C LEU A 24 -15.63 -6.06 1.26
N ARG A 25 -16.77 -6.50 1.81
CA ARG A 25 -16.85 -7.67 2.71
C ARG A 25 -16.55 -8.97 1.99
N GLU A 26 -17.04 -9.13 0.76
CA GLU A 26 -16.77 -10.33 -0.04
C GLU A 26 -15.29 -10.38 -0.46
N VAL A 27 -14.70 -9.21 -0.78
CA VAL A 27 -13.27 -9.12 -1.08
C VAL A 27 -12.42 -9.46 0.14
N GLU A 28 -12.79 -8.96 1.33
CA GLU A 28 -12.14 -9.32 2.59
C GLU A 28 -12.23 -10.83 2.86
N ALA A 29 -13.39 -11.45 2.65
CA ALA A 29 -13.56 -12.89 2.81
C ALA A 29 -12.73 -13.70 1.81
N ALA A 30 -12.54 -13.21 0.58
CA ALA A 30 -11.79 -13.89 -0.46
C ALA A 30 -10.26 -13.71 -0.33
N THR A 31 -9.80 -12.57 0.15
CA THR A 31 -8.38 -12.19 0.16
C THR A 31 -7.74 -12.19 1.55
N GLY A 32 -8.54 -12.15 2.61
CA GLY A 32 -8.09 -11.94 3.98
C GLY A 32 -7.61 -10.50 4.27
N VAL A 33 -7.61 -9.61 3.28
CA VAL A 33 -7.25 -8.20 3.46
C VAL A 33 -8.43 -7.45 4.07
N SER A 34 -8.19 -6.73 5.17
CA SER A 34 -9.29 -6.06 5.87
C SER A 34 -10.04 -5.06 5.00
N ARG A 35 -11.36 -4.92 5.22
CA ARG A 35 -12.20 -3.93 4.52
C ARG A 35 -11.66 -2.50 4.58
N SER A 36 -11.09 -2.11 5.71
CA SER A 36 -10.54 -0.76 5.90
C SER A 36 -9.25 -0.56 5.10
N THR A 37 -8.43 -1.59 4.95
CA THR A 37 -7.27 -1.57 4.05
C THR A 37 -7.71 -1.50 2.59
N ILE A 38 -8.67 -2.33 2.16
CA ILE A 38 -9.18 -2.31 0.77
C ILE A 38 -9.76 -0.92 0.45
N SER A 39 -10.60 -0.36 1.32
CA SER A 39 -11.19 0.98 1.11
C SER A 39 -10.16 2.11 1.06
N ARG A 40 -9.07 2.04 1.83
CA ARG A 40 -7.98 3.01 1.75
C ARG A 40 -7.15 2.82 0.47
N ALA A 41 -6.90 1.57 0.07
CA ALA A 41 -6.20 1.25 -1.15
C ALA A 41 -6.96 1.76 -2.39
N GLU A 42 -8.28 1.53 -2.46
CA GLU A 42 -9.14 2.04 -3.54
C GLU A 42 -9.15 3.57 -3.64
N ARG A 43 -8.85 4.28 -2.54
CA ARG A 43 -8.71 5.75 -2.50
C ARG A 43 -7.28 6.25 -2.74
N GLY A 44 -6.32 5.35 -2.99
CA GLY A 44 -4.91 5.72 -3.23
C GLY A 44 -4.16 6.19 -1.98
N SER A 45 -4.59 5.81 -0.78
CA SER A 45 -3.97 6.26 0.47
C SER A 45 -2.59 5.63 0.69
N ALA A 46 -1.59 6.42 1.11
CA ALA A 46 -0.20 6.00 1.28
C ALA A 46 -0.02 4.80 2.23
N ASP A 47 -0.73 4.85 3.35
CA ASP A 47 -0.72 3.88 4.43
C ASP A 47 -1.29 2.51 4.02
N ALA A 48 -2.15 2.46 3.00
CA ALA A 48 -2.73 1.22 2.49
C ALA A 48 -1.71 0.31 1.80
N PHE A 49 -0.61 0.90 1.31
CA PHE A 49 0.41 0.21 0.49
C PHE A 49 1.70 -0.10 1.26
N GLN A 50 1.73 0.11 2.59
CA GLN A 50 2.89 -0.21 3.43
C GLN A 50 3.18 -1.71 3.51
N SER A 51 2.18 -2.55 3.28
CA SER A 51 2.32 -4.01 3.21
C SER A 51 2.39 -4.47 1.76
N ALA A 52 3.58 -4.87 1.31
CA ALA A 52 3.76 -5.48 -0.01
C ALA A 52 2.89 -6.73 -0.18
N GLN A 53 2.66 -7.50 0.89
CA GLN A 53 1.77 -8.66 0.86
C GLN A 53 0.34 -8.29 0.47
N ASN A 54 -0.23 -7.23 1.06
CA ASN A 54 -1.58 -6.80 0.74
C ASN A 54 -1.69 -6.33 -0.71
N VAL A 55 -0.68 -5.61 -1.20
CA VAL A 55 -0.61 -5.18 -2.61
C VAL A 55 -0.61 -6.39 -3.54
N LEU A 56 0.29 -7.35 -3.32
CA LEU A 56 0.41 -8.54 -4.16
C LEU A 56 -0.84 -9.41 -4.14
N VAL A 57 -1.48 -9.58 -2.97
CA VAL A 57 -2.73 -10.34 -2.85
C VAL A 57 -3.86 -9.68 -3.64
N LEU A 58 -4.02 -8.37 -3.54
CA LEU A 58 -5.06 -7.64 -4.27
C LEU A 58 -4.79 -7.62 -5.78
N CYS A 59 -3.54 -7.48 -6.19
CA CYS A 59 -3.13 -7.60 -7.60
C CYS A 59 -3.46 -8.98 -8.15
N TRP A 60 -3.06 -10.03 -7.45
CA TRP A 60 -3.34 -11.41 -7.83
C TRP A 60 -4.86 -11.64 -7.94
N PHE A 61 -5.62 -11.18 -6.95
CA PHE A 61 -7.06 -11.33 -6.90
C PHE A 61 -7.71 -10.68 -8.13
N TYR A 62 -7.43 -9.41 -8.43
CA TYR A 62 -8.03 -8.72 -9.58
C TYR A 62 -7.32 -8.93 -10.92
N ARG A 63 -6.30 -9.81 -10.96
CA ARG A 63 -5.48 -10.10 -12.15
C ARG A 63 -4.81 -8.84 -12.72
N LEU A 64 -4.30 -7.99 -11.83
CA LEU A 64 -3.54 -6.78 -12.14
C LEU A 64 -2.05 -7.09 -12.07
N ASP A 65 -1.27 -6.49 -12.98
CA ASP A 65 0.18 -6.49 -12.89
C ASP A 65 0.64 -5.32 -12.01
N PRO A 66 1.25 -5.53 -10.82
CA PRO A 66 1.72 -4.43 -9.98
C PRO A 66 2.76 -3.55 -10.69
N MET A 67 3.51 -4.09 -11.65
CA MET A 67 4.58 -3.36 -12.32
C MET A 67 4.05 -2.29 -13.28
N SER A 68 2.81 -2.43 -13.80
CA SER A 68 2.20 -1.45 -14.69
C SER A 68 1.85 -0.12 -14.00
N PHE A 69 1.92 -0.08 -12.67
CA PHE A 69 1.63 1.09 -11.86
C PHE A 69 2.90 1.76 -11.33
N LEU A 70 4.08 1.29 -11.71
CA LEU A 70 5.33 1.93 -11.36
C LEU A 70 5.60 3.09 -12.32
N VAL A 71 5.83 4.26 -11.74
CA VAL A 71 6.23 5.46 -12.49
C VAL A 71 7.63 5.88 -12.05
N GLU A 72 8.39 6.41 -13.00
CA GLU A 72 9.63 7.09 -12.68
C GLU A 72 9.29 8.40 -11.97
N GLY A 73 9.70 8.51 -10.71
CA GLY A 73 9.60 9.75 -9.95
C GLY A 73 10.99 10.32 -9.66
N GLU A 74 11.10 11.64 -9.71
CA GLU A 74 12.04 12.34 -8.84
C GLU A 74 11.54 12.18 -7.40
N ALA A 75 12.44 12.22 -6.42
CA ALA A 75 12.03 12.14 -5.02
C ALA A 75 11.11 13.35 -4.74
N ASP A 76 9.81 13.10 -4.55
CA ASP A 76 8.92 14.13 -4.03
C ASP A 76 9.41 14.46 -2.63
N CYS A 77 10.20 15.52 -2.53
CA CYS A 77 10.53 16.20 -1.29
C CYS A 77 9.30 16.97 -0.79
N ASP A 78 8.11 16.36 -0.80
CA ASP A 78 6.93 16.94 -0.16
C ASP A 78 6.83 16.35 1.24
N GLY A 79 7.01 17.25 2.20
CA GLY A 79 7.17 16.94 3.60
C GLY A 79 5.99 16.23 4.23
N ASP A 80 6.30 15.66 5.39
CA ASP A 80 5.37 15.15 6.39
C ASP A 80 4.91 13.68 6.26
N ALA A 81 5.90 12.78 6.28
CA ALA A 81 5.89 11.62 7.17
C ALA A 81 7.31 11.05 7.21
N GLY A 82 8.17 11.70 8.00
CA GLY A 82 9.51 11.20 8.27
C GLY A 82 9.42 9.77 8.77
N PHE A 83 10.06 8.85 8.04
CA PHE A 83 10.43 7.55 8.53
C PHE A 83 11.28 7.76 9.79
N HIS A 84 10.66 7.76 10.97
CA HIS A 84 11.36 7.81 12.24
C HIS A 84 12.06 6.47 12.45
N VAL A 85 13.23 6.31 11.84
CA VAL A 85 14.22 5.38 12.35
C VAL A 85 14.73 6.00 13.63
N HIS A 86 14.23 5.54 14.77
CA HIS A 86 14.91 5.79 16.02
C HIS A 86 16.33 5.21 15.88
N PRO A 87 17.40 6.01 15.99
CA PRO A 87 18.74 5.46 16.06
C PRO A 87 18.80 4.52 17.28
N PRO A 88 19.51 3.38 17.18
CA PRO A 88 19.62 2.47 18.30
C PRO A 88 20.25 3.23 19.48
N VAL A 89 19.52 3.27 20.59
CA VAL A 89 19.99 3.85 21.85
C VAL A 89 21.27 3.12 22.22
N ARG A 90 22.42 3.79 22.13
CA ARG A 90 23.65 3.31 22.74
C ARG A 90 23.43 3.34 24.25
N GLN A 91 23.19 2.18 24.85
CA GLN A 91 23.34 2.01 26.28
C GLN A 91 24.81 2.25 26.63
N THR A 92 25.13 3.46 27.10
CA THR A 92 26.37 3.68 27.85
C THR A 92 26.20 2.99 29.20
N LEU A 93 26.80 1.81 29.31
CA LEU A 93 27.13 1.20 30.59
C LEU A 93 28.22 2.06 31.25
N SER A 94 27.81 2.95 32.16
CA SER A 94 28.73 3.57 33.10
C SER A 94 28.88 2.65 34.31
N GLY A 95 29.88 1.79 34.25
CA GLY A 95 30.47 1.16 35.43
C GLY A 95 31.79 1.85 35.76
N GLY A 96 32.05 2.09 37.04
CA GLY A 96 33.29 2.68 37.57
C GLY A 96 33.03 3.70 38.65
#